data_AF-A0A420CHW5-F1
#
_entry.id   AF-A0A420CHW5-F1
#
_cell.length_a   1.000
_cell.length_b   1.000
_cell.length_c   1.000
_cell.angle_alpha   90.00
_cell.angle_beta   90.00
_cell.angle_gamma   90.00
#
_symmetry.space_group_name_H-M   'P 1'
#
loop_
_entity.id
_entity.type
_entity.pdbx_description
1 polymer ?
#
loop_
_entity_poly.entity_id
_entity_poly.type
_entity_poly.pdbx_seq_one_letter_code
_entity_poly.pdbx_strand_id
1 'polypeptide(L)'
;MKLYILFALLFISSIVTAQEKEYPSIKKGDFPEGIYMTLEDVLNKKPSSTEEVYFRACEKCDSLDMPEKAFFYFKQKNKRVKVPLAVSHKGEMYFQTYRKYTNKKDNGYDPDQYSRFCKVLNYGRFIYFEENMKGLWSKALLGALTPLAYSINGKTKGIVLDLDNKEFNILQNCDDLNDFLSKHDLPEFQCNSETFTIGDLRKKIEEINLHYR
;
A
#
# COMPACT_ATOMS: atom_id res chain seq x y z
N MET A 1 -42.22 -20.62 -41.97
CA MET A 1 -41.46 -19.37 -41.79
C MET A 1 -41.54 -18.74 -40.40
N LYS A 2 -42.65 -18.85 -39.64
CA LYS A 2 -42.74 -18.22 -38.30
C LYS A 2 -41.96 -18.91 -37.17
N LEU A 3 -41.59 -20.19 -37.32
CA LEU A 3 -40.88 -20.95 -36.27
C LEU A 3 -39.35 -20.71 -36.24
N TYR A 4 -38.75 -20.37 -37.39
CA TYR A 4 -37.30 -20.15 -37.49
C TYR A 4 -36.87 -18.80 -36.87
N ILE A 5 -37.77 -17.82 -36.81
CA ILE A 5 -37.50 -16.51 -36.21
C ILE A 5 -37.39 -16.64 -34.67
N LEU A 6 -38.13 -17.57 -34.06
CA LEU A 6 -38.07 -17.79 -32.61
C LEU A 6 -36.74 -18.43 -32.18
N PHE A 7 -36.17 -19.33 -33.00
CA PHE A 7 -34.86 -19.94 -32.73
C PHE A 7 -33.71 -18.95 -32.91
N ALA A 8 -33.82 -18.00 -33.85
CA ALA A 8 -32.82 -16.95 -34.02
C ALA A 8 -32.76 -15.99 -32.82
N LEU A 9 -33.89 -15.70 -32.17
CA LEU A 9 -33.94 -14.86 -30.97
C LEU A 9 -33.35 -15.52 -29.72
N LEU A 10 -33.39 -16.85 -29.61
CA LEU A 10 -32.80 -17.59 -28.48
C LEU A 10 -31.27 -17.73 -28.58
N PHE A 11 -30.68 -17.58 -29.77
CA PHE A 11 -29.23 -17.57 -29.95
C PHE A 11 -28.58 -16.22 -29.65
N ILE A 12 -29.34 -15.12 -29.67
CA ILE A 12 -28.80 -13.78 -29.37
C ILE A 12 -28.68 -13.58 -27.84
N SER A 13 -29.43 -14.33 -27.02
CA SER A 13 -29.38 -14.24 -25.55
C SER A 13 -28.26 -15.05 -24.88
N SER A 14 -27.45 -15.81 -25.62
CA SER A 14 -26.32 -16.58 -25.06
C SER A 14 -24.97 -15.86 -25.15
N ILE A 15 -24.93 -14.64 -25.70
CA ILE A 15 -23.79 -13.74 -25.52
C ILE A 15 -23.96 -13.06 -24.16
N VAL A 16 -23.88 -13.86 -23.08
CA VAL A 16 -23.49 -13.32 -21.78
C VAL A 16 -22.07 -12.83 -21.99
N THR A 17 -21.94 -11.52 -22.18
CA THR A 17 -20.66 -10.85 -22.17
C THR A 17 -19.95 -11.25 -20.88
N ALA A 18 -18.94 -12.11 -20.99
CA ALA A 18 -17.86 -12.17 -20.02
C ALA A 18 -17.14 -10.83 -20.12
N GLN A 19 -17.75 -9.77 -19.58
CA GLN A 19 -17.03 -8.53 -19.34
C GLN A 19 -16.02 -8.87 -18.24
N GLU A 20 -14.75 -8.88 -18.61
CA GLU A 20 -13.67 -8.91 -17.63
C GLU A 20 -13.91 -7.79 -16.64
N LYS A 21 -13.85 -8.12 -15.34
CA LYS A 21 -14.04 -7.15 -14.28
C LYS A 21 -12.93 -6.11 -14.39
N GLU A 22 -13.29 -4.87 -14.72
CA GLU A 22 -12.35 -3.77 -14.75
C GLU A 22 -12.01 -3.38 -13.31
N TYR A 23 -10.73 -3.44 -12.96
CA TYR A 23 -10.25 -3.08 -11.63
C TYR A 23 -9.64 -1.67 -11.65
N PRO A 24 -9.87 -0.85 -10.61
CA PRO A 24 -9.16 0.41 -10.45
C PRO A 24 -7.66 0.14 -10.42
N SER A 25 -6.91 0.95 -11.15
CA SER A 25 -5.45 0.92 -11.10
C SER A 25 -4.85 2.31 -11.09
N ILE A 26 -3.66 2.37 -10.54
CA ILE A 26 -2.88 3.60 -10.44
C ILE A 26 -1.51 3.33 -11.02
N LYS A 27 -1.06 4.23 -11.90
CA LYS A 27 0.25 4.17 -12.54
C LYS A 27 1.22 5.10 -11.83
N LYS A 28 2.52 4.80 -11.96
CA LYS A 28 3.55 5.73 -11.52
C LYS A 28 3.44 7.02 -12.33
N GLY A 29 3.49 8.17 -11.65
CA GLY A 29 3.34 9.49 -12.28
C GLY A 29 1.90 10.00 -12.39
N ASP A 30 0.89 9.21 -12.01
CA ASP A 30 -0.51 9.63 -11.98
C ASP A 30 -0.81 10.73 -10.95
N PHE A 31 0.12 10.99 -10.03
CA PHE A 31 -0.05 11.90 -8.91
C PHE A 31 0.68 13.22 -9.15
N PRO A 32 -0.04 14.33 -9.39
CA PRO A 32 0.53 15.67 -9.37
C PRO A 32 1.32 15.94 -8.08
N GLU A 33 2.36 16.76 -8.20
CA GLU A 33 3.18 17.20 -7.05
C GLU A 33 2.29 17.80 -5.95
N GLY A 34 2.49 17.37 -4.71
CA GLY A 34 1.77 17.95 -3.58
C GLY A 34 1.50 16.98 -2.44
N ILE A 35 0.61 17.44 -1.56
CA ILE A 35 0.27 16.82 -0.29
C ILE A 35 -1.15 16.27 -0.36
N TYR A 36 -1.30 15.01 0.02
CA TYR A 36 -2.56 14.28 0.00
C TYR A 36 -2.97 14.00 1.44
N MET A 37 -3.98 14.71 1.93
CA MET A 37 -4.39 14.64 3.34
C MET A 37 -5.15 13.35 3.65
N THR A 38 -5.92 12.83 2.70
CA THR A 38 -6.85 11.73 2.88
C THR A 38 -6.70 10.67 1.81
N LEU A 39 -7.31 9.50 2.05
CA LEU A 39 -7.35 8.45 1.05
C LEU A 39 -8.17 8.87 -0.17
N GLU A 40 -9.21 9.69 0.02
CA GLU A 40 -10.02 10.21 -1.07
C GLU A 40 -9.21 11.12 -2.01
N ASP A 41 -8.29 11.92 -1.47
CA ASP A 41 -7.36 12.72 -2.27
C ASP A 41 -6.48 11.81 -3.17
N VAL A 42 -6.01 10.69 -2.61
CA VAL A 42 -5.19 9.70 -3.30
C VAL A 42 -5.98 9.00 -4.39
N LEU A 43 -7.18 8.50 -4.08
CA LEU A 43 -8.03 7.80 -5.04
C LEU A 43 -8.45 8.70 -6.21
N ASN A 44 -8.70 9.99 -5.94
CA ASN A 44 -9.02 10.98 -6.96
C ASN A 44 -7.78 11.60 -7.63
N LYS A 45 -6.56 11.16 -7.25
CA LYS A 45 -5.28 11.67 -7.77
C LYS A 45 -5.15 13.20 -7.66
N LYS A 46 -5.82 13.81 -6.68
CA LYS A 46 -5.88 15.26 -6.50
C LYS A 46 -5.27 15.66 -5.16
N PRO A 47 -4.14 16.41 -5.14
CA PRO A 47 -3.55 16.84 -3.89
C PRO A 47 -4.47 17.83 -3.17
N SER A 48 -4.54 17.75 -1.84
CA SER A 48 -5.25 18.72 -0.99
C SER A 48 -4.49 20.04 -0.89
N SER A 49 -3.16 20.01 -1.09
CA SER A 49 -2.31 21.19 -1.12
C SER A 49 -1.15 20.99 -2.10
N THR A 50 -0.83 22.03 -2.86
CA THR A 50 0.33 22.08 -3.77
C THR A 50 1.49 22.88 -3.15
N GLU A 51 1.49 23.08 -1.82
CA GLU A 51 2.63 23.73 -1.14
C GLU A 51 3.92 22.94 -1.40
N GLU A 52 4.97 23.64 -1.83
CA GLU A 52 6.26 23.01 -2.12
C GLU A 52 6.86 22.36 -0.87
N VAL A 53 7.31 21.13 -1.06
CA VAL A 53 8.02 20.35 -0.04
C VAL A 53 9.40 19.93 -0.52
N TYR A 54 10.28 19.66 0.43
CA TYR A 54 11.53 18.93 0.21
C TYR A 54 11.65 17.85 1.27
N PHE A 55 12.45 16.83 1.02
CA PHE A 55 12.72 15.81 2.02
C PHE A 55 14.16 15.82 2.51
N ARG A 56 14.35 15.26 3.70
CA ARG A 56 15.65 14.86 4.24
C ARG A 56 15.60 13.36 4.47
N ALA A 57 16.49 12.61 3.80
CA ALA A 57 16.72 11.21 4.10
C ALA A 57 17.50 11.10 5.43
N CYS A 58 17.35 10.00 6.16
CA CYS A 58 18.18 9.78 7.35
C CYS A 58 19.32 8.84 6.97
N GLU A 59 20.42 9.40 6.46
CA GLU A 59 21.61 8.63 6.03
C GLU A 59 22.18 7.69 7.11
N LYS A 60 21.99 8.00 8.40
CA LYS A 60 22.43 7.14 9.52
C LYS A 60 21.38 6.12 9.97
N CYS A 61 20.11 6.32 9.61
CA CYS A 61 19.01 5.42 9.99
C CYS A 61 18.72 4.40 8.90
N ASP A 62 19.05 4.71 7.64
CA ASP A 62 18.63 3.95 6.48
C ASP A 62 19.77 3.01 6.07
N SER A 63 19.71 1.74 6.50
CA SER A 63 20.59 0.71 5.96
C SER A 63 20.19 0.38 4.51
N LEU A 64 21.09 -0.23 3.74
CA LEU A 64 20.79 -0.70 2.37
C LEU A 64 19.57 -1.65 2.32
N ASP A 65 19.32 -2.37 3.41
CA ASP A 65 18.22 -3.34 3.54
C ASP A 65 16.91 -2.72 4.06
N MET A 66 16.88 -1.41 4.34
CA MET A 66 15.70 -0.73 4.87
C MET A 66 14.82 -0.14 3.76
N PRO A 67 13.50 -0.05 3.98
CA PRO A 67 12.63 0.65 3.05
C PRO A 67 13.09 2.10 2.90
N GLU A 68 13.05 2.64 1.68
CA GLU A 68 13.34 4.04 1.43
C GLU A 68 12.23 4.89 2.09
N LYS A 69 12.60 5.70 3.07
CA LYS A 69 11.65 6.59 3.74
C LYS A 69 12.23 7.99 3.90
N ALA A 70 11.34 8.96 4.04
CA ALA A 70 11.68 10.36 4.02
C ALA A 70 10.92 11.14 5.09
N PHE A 71 11.59 12.13 5.70
CA PHE A 71 10.90 13.20 6.41
C PHE A 71 10.71 14.37 5.44
N PHE A 72 9.45 14.74 5.19
CA PHE A 72 9.11 15.89 4.37
C PHE A 72 9.00 17.17 5.20
N TYR A 73 9.35 18.29 4.58
CA TYR A 73 9.33 19.63 5.16
C TYR A 73 8.73 20.62 4.16
N PHE A 74 7.85 21.50 4.63
CA PHE A 74 7.37 22.63 3.85
C PHE A 74 8.52 23.59 3.57
N LYS A 75 8.77 23.91 2.30
CA LYS A 75 9.91 24.74 1.88
C LYS A 75 9.87 26.15 2.46
N GLN A 76 8.70 26.79 2.41
CA GLN A 76 8.53 28.18 2.87
C GLN A 76 8.66 28.32 4.39
N LYS A 77 8.15 27.34 5.14
CA LYS A 77 8.02 27.41 6.61
C LYS A 77 9.15 26.68 7.33
N ASN A 78 9.94 25.86 6.62
CA ASN A 78 10.93 24.95 7.18
C ASN A 78 10.35 24.08 8.33
N LYS A 79 9.08 23.70 8.21
CA LYS A 79 8.35 22.89 9.20
C LYS A 79 8.11 21.50 8.65
N ARG A 80 8.25 20.48 9.51
CA ARG A 80 8.00 19.08 9.14
C ARG A 80 6.53 18.87 8.78
N VAL A 81 6.30 18.13 7.70
CA VAL A 81 4.99 17.61 7.28
C VAL A 81 4.70 16.37 8.14
N LYS A 82 3.65 16.41 8.97
CA LYS A 82 3.38 15.34 9.97
C LYS A 82 2.06 14.58 9.76
N VAL A 83 1.04 15.27 9.29
CA VAL A 83 -0.37 14.83 9.32
C VAL A 83 -0.92 14.25 8.00
N PRO A 84 -0.42 14.61 6.80
CA PRO A 84 -0.98 14.08 5.56
C PRO A 84 -0.77 12.57 5.37
N LEU A 85 -1.73 11.92 4.71
CA LEU A 85 -1.65 10.52 4.28
C LEU A 85 -0.44 10.24 3.40
N ALA A 86 -0.26 11.09 2.38
CA ALA A 86 0.78 10.90 1.39
C ALA A 86 1.34 12.22 0.87
N VAL A 87 2.51 12.12 0.23
CA VAL A 87 3.18 13.20 -0.48
C VAL A 87 3.61 12.67 -1.84
N SER A 88 3.21 13.36 -2.91
CA SER A 88 3.80 13.19 -4.24
C SER A 88 4.97 14.16 -4.37
N HIS A 89 6.16 13.63 -4.62
CA HIS A 89 7.36 14.41 -4.83
C HIS A 89 8.18 13.88 -5.99
N LYS A 90 8.39 14.72 -7.01
CA LYS A 90 9.16 14.41 -8.23
C LYS A 90 8.67 13.13 -8.94
N GLY A 91 7.36 12.94 -8.99
CA GLY A 91 6.73 11.78 -9.66
C GLY A 91 6.76 10.48 -8.85
N GLU A 92 7.30 10.51 -7.63
CA GLU A 92 7.25 9.40 -6.68
C GLU A 92 6.20 9.68 -5.60
N MET A 93 5.49 8.65 -5.18
CA MET A 93 4.56 8.73 -4.05
C MET A 93 5.22 8.20 -2.78
N TYR A 94 4.91 8.87 -1.68
CA TYR A 94 5.33 8.46 -0.35
C TYR A 94 4.11 8.42 0.58
N PHE A 95 3.91 7.31 1.28
CA PHE A 95 2.79 7.13 2.20
C PHE A 95 3.27 7.08 3.66
N GLN A 96 2.47 7.62 4.56
CA GLN A 96 2.51 7.18 5.95
C GLN A 96 1.42 6.15 6.18
N THR A 97 1.69 5.19 7.06
CA THR A 97 0.68 4.22 7.49
C THR A 97 -0.22 4.86 8.56
N TYR A 98 -1.46 5.17 8.19
CA TYR A 98 -2.47 5.67 9.13
C TYR A 98 -3.41 4.56 9.56
N ARG A 99 -3.44 4.29 10.87
CA ARG A 99 -4.36 3.34 11.51
C ARG A 99 -5.83 3.54 11.12
N LYS A 100 -6.24 4.79 10.79
CA LYS A 100 -7.60 5.11 10.33
C LYS A 100 -7.99 4.33 9.08
N TYR A 101 -7.06 4.10 8.16
CA TYR A 101 -7.31 3.45 6.87
C TYR A 101 -6.75 2.02 6.85
N THR A 102 -6.25 1.50 7.97
CA THR A 102 -5.71 0.13 8.05
C THR A 102 -6.85 -0.86 8.32
N ASN A 103 -6.79 -2.01 7.67
CA ASN A 103 -7.70 -3.13 7.90
C ASN A 103 -7.78 -3.43 9.40
N LYS A 104 -9.00 -3.66 9.91
CA LYS A 104 -9.22 -3.83 11.35
C LYS A 104 -8.41 -4.95 11.97
N LYS A 105 -8.14 -6.02 11.22
CA LYS A 105 -7.30 -7.15 11.68
C LYS A 105 -5.83 -6.76 11.87
N ASP A 106 -5.39 -5.72 11.15
CA ASP A 106 -4.01 -5.25 11.12
C ASP A 106 -3.76 -4.04 12.03
N ASN A 107 -4.79 -3.55 12.72
CA ASN A 107 -4.70 -2.46 13.70
C ASN A 107 -3.81 -2.79 14.92
N GLY A 108 -3.27 -4.01 14.99
CA GLY A 108 -2.31 -4.48 15.98
C GLY A 108 -0.89 -3.94 15.79
N TYR A 109 -0.60 -3.19 14.71
CA TYR A 109 0.74 -2.73 14.38
C TYR A 109 0.91 -1.21 14.45
N ASP A 110 2.08 -0.78 14.90
CA ASP A 110 2.51 0.62 14.94
C ASP A 110 3.79 0.80 14.12
N PRO A 111 3.93 1.89 13.34
CA PRO A 111 5.18 2.23 12.67
C PRO A 111 6.26 2.60 13.69
N ASP A 112 7.52 2.31 13.36
CA ASP A 112 8.67 2.62 14.21
C ASP A 112 8.87 4.12 14.43
N GLN A 113 8.62 4.91 13.39
CA GLN A 113 8.82 6.35 13.40
C GLN A 113 7.63 7.08 12.75
N TYR A 114 6.81 7.71 13.58
CA TYR A 114 5.72 8.55 13.09
C TYR A 114 6.25 9.72 12.25
N SER A 115 5.46 10.14 11.25
CA SER A 115 5.80 11.22 10.30
C SER A 115 6.93 10.92 9.31
N ARG A 116 7.45 9.69 9.25
CA ARG A 116 8.31 9.23 8.16
C ARG A 116 7.42 8.62 7.08
N PHE A 117 7.61 9.04 5.84
CA PHE A 117 6.82 8.54 4.71
C PHE A 117 7.64 7.50 3.95
N CYS A 118 7.05 6.35 3.66
CA CYS A 118 7.63 5.27 2.87
C CYS A 118 7.38 5.49 1.39
N LYS A 119 8.42 5.37 0.58
CA LYS A 119 8.29 5.43 -0.87
C LYS A 119 7.51 4.22 -1.39
N VAL A 120 6.64 4.47 -2.36
CA VAL A 120 5.97 3.41 -3.11
C VAL A 120 6.99 2.66 -3.96
N LEU A 121 6.97 1.34 -3.82
CA LEU A 121 7.82 0.43 -4.59
C LEU A 121 7.09 -0.14 -5.80
N ASN A 122 5.75 -0.23 -5.73
CA ASN A 122 4.95 -0.80 -6.80
C ASN A 122 3.60 -0.09 -6.98
N TYR A 123 3.21 0.08 -8.24
CA TYR A 123 1.96 0.69 -8.68
C TYR A 123 1.22 -0.30 -9.58
N GLY A 124 -0.11 -0.27 -9.56
CA GLY A 124 -0.97 -1.12 -10.38
C GLY A 124 -2.37 -1.21 -9.78
N ARG A 125 -2.96 -2.41 -9.76
CA ARG A 125 -4.21 -2.71 -9.04
C ARG A 125 -4.08 -2.45 -7.54
N PHE A 126 -2.88 -2.65 -7.02
CA PHE A 126 -2.51 -2.39 -5.64
C PHE A 126 -1.36 -1.40 -5.58
N ILE A 127 -1.33 -0.51 -4.59
CA ILE A 127 -0.14 0.28 -4.29
C ILE A 127 0.63 -0.41 -3.18
N TYR A 128 1.92 -0.66 -3.40
CA TYR A 128 2.78 -1.38 -2.46
C TYR A 128 3.94 -0.53 -1.98
N PHE A 129 4.15 -0.55 -0.67
CA PHE A 129 5.32 0.01 0.00
C PHE A 129 5.66 -0.81 1.24
N GLU A 130 6.79 -0.51 1.86
CA GLU A 130 7.28 -1.26 3.01
C GLU A 130 7.57 -0.34 4.18
N GLU A 131 7.21 -0.77 5.38
CA GLU A 131 7.47 -0.05 6.64
C GLU A 131 7.98 -1.01 7.71
N ASN A 132 8.76 -0.48 8.64
CA ASN A 132 9.21 -1.24 9.80
C ASN A 132 8.18 -1.02 10.89
N MET A 133 7.56 -2.10 11.36
CA MET A 133 6.44 -2.02 12.30
C MET A 133 6.63 -2.96 13.47
N LYS A 134 6.11 -2.54 14.62
CA LYS A 134 6.04 -3.34 15.85
C LYS A 134 4.60 -3.70 16.15
N GLY A 135 4.40 -4.89 16.70
CA GLY A 135 3.13 -5.21 17.33
C GLY A 135 2.91 -4.30 18.55
N LEU A 136 1.71 -3.75 18.71
CA LEU A 136 1.30 -2.90 19.83
C LEU A 136 1.59 -3.56 21.19
N TRP A 137 1.31 -4.86 21.31
CA TRP A 137 1.60 -5.63 22.52
C TRP A 137 3.09 -5.75 22.81
N SER A 138 3.90 -6.02 21.78
CA SER A 138 5.36 -6.05 21.91
C SER A 138 5.89 -4.67 22.31
N LYS A 139 5.38 -3.60 21.70
CA LYS A 139 5.74 -2.21 22.03
C LYS A 139 5.41 -1.85 23.48
N ALA A 140 4.21 -2.22 23.96
CA ALA A 140 3.79 -1.98 25.34
C ALA A 140 4.68 -2.75 26.34
N LEU A 141 4.96 -4.02 26.07
CA LEU A 141 5.82 -4.86 26.92
C LEU A 141 7.27 -4.35 26.94
N LEU A 142 7.86 -4.05 25.78
CA LEU A 142 9.22 -3.54 25.68
C LEU A 142 9.37 -2.16 26.33
N GLY A 143 8.35 -1.30 26.19
CA GLY A 143 8.31 0.01 26.83
C GLY A 143 8.21 -0.05 28.36
N ALA A 144 7.58 -1.10 28.91
CA ALA A 144 7.52 -1.32 30.36
C ALA A 144 8.85 -1.82 30.93
N LEU A 145 9.67 -2.51 30.13
CA LEU A 145 10.97 -3.04 30.56
C LEU A 145 12.03 -1.93 30.62
N THR A 146 12.33 -1.27 29.49
CA THR A 146 13.27 -0.13 29.46
C THR A 146 13.02 0.82 28.28
N PRO A 147 13.34 2.12 28.41
CA PRO A 147 13.34 3.06 27.28
C PRO A 147 14.28 2.65 26.12
N LEU A 148 15.31 1.86 26.40
CA LEU A 148 16.26 1.35 25.40
C LEU A 148 15.67 0.19 24.57
N ALA A 149 14.92 -0.72 25.20
CA ALA A 149 14.22 -1.79 24.47
C ALA A 149 13.13 -1.23 23.53
N TYR A 150 12.56 -0.07 23.87
CA TYR A 150 11.62 0.66 23.03
C TYR A 150 12.24 1.15 21.70
N SER A 151 13.57 1.33 21.60
CA SER A 151 14.23 1.88 20.41
C SER A 151 14.61 0.84 19.34
N ILE A 152 14.47 -0.46 19.62
CA ILE A 152 14.78 -1.55 18.66
C ILE A 152 13.83 -1.45 17.47
N ASN A 153 14.30 -1.34 16.24
CA ASN A 153 13.41 -1.27 15.06
C ASN A 153 12.53 -2.52 14.94
N GLY A 154 11.27 -2.32 14.53
CA GLY A 154 10.35 -3.37 14.16
C GLY A 154 10.77 -4.10 12.90
N LYS A 155 10.13 -5.25 12.63
CA LYS A 155 10.37 -6.01 11.41
C LYS A 155 9.74 -5.29 10.22
N THR A 156 10.38 -5.38 9.05
CA THR A 156 9.79 -4.90 7.79
C THR A 156 8.52 -5.68 7.49
N LYS A 157 7.46 -4.96 7.12
CA LYS A 157 6.18 -5.51 6.67
C LYS A 157 5.81 -4.88 5.33
N GLY A 158 5.18 -5.65 4.47
CA GLY A 158 4.61 -5.13 3.23
C GLY A 158 3.27 -4.49 3.52
N ILE A 159 3.04 -3.32 2.94
CA ILE A 159 1.78 -2.62 3.06
C ILE A 159 1.19 -2.50 1.67
N VAL A 160 -0.03 -3.02 1.53
CA VAL A 160 -0.80 -2.97 0.30
C VAL A 160 -1.96 -2.01 0.51
N LEU A 161 -2.00 -0.91 -0.23
CA LEU A 161 -3.22 -0.15 -0.43
C LEU A 161 -4.07 -0.87 -1.46
N ASP A 162 -5.20 -1.37 -0.97
CA ASP A 162 -6.25 -1.97 -1.75
C ASP A 162 -7.19 -0.88 -2.27
N LEU A 163 -7.21 -0.71 -3.58
CA LEU A 163 -8.00 0.31 -4.25
C LEU A 163 -9.50 -0.05 -4.27
N ASP A 164 -9.83 -1.34 -4.26
CA ASP A 164 -11.22 -1.83 -4.26
C ASP A 164 -11.86 -1.59 -2.89
N ASN A 165 -11.19 -2.04 -1.82
CA ASN A 165 -11.71 -1.93 -0.44
C ASN A 165 -11.35 -0.61 0.26
N LYS A 166 -10.49 0.22 -0.36
CA LYS A 166 -10.06 1.53 0.16
C LYS A 166 -9.43 1.42 1.55
N GLU A 167 -8.50 0.48 1.70
CA GLU A 167 -7.80 0.25 2.97
C GLU A 167 -6.36 -0.22 2.76
N PHE A 168 -5.53 -0.02 3.78
CA PHE A 168 -4.21 -0.63 3.87
C PHE A 168 -4.30 -2.00 4.54
N ASN A 169 -3.74 -3.01 3.89
CA ASN A 169 -3.52 -4.33 4.45
C ASN A 169 -2.03 -4.50 4.77
N ILE A 170 -1.72 -5.06 5.93
CA ILE A 170 -0.35 -5.28 6.39
C ILE A 170 -0.05 -6.77 6.23
N LEU A 171 0.83 -7.11 5.30
CA LEU A 171 1.17 -8.47 4.95
C LEU A 171 2.57 -8.79 5.50
N GLN A 172 2.66 -9.78 6.39
CA GLN A 172 3.92 -10.12 7.06
C GLN A 172 4.48 -11.49 6.70
N ASN A 173 3.62 -12.39 6.22
CA ASN A 173 3.96 -13.79 5.97
C ASN A 173 3.14 -14.34 4.79
N CYS A 174 3.39 -15.60 4.46
CA CYS A 174 2.73 -16.34 3.40
C CYS A 174 1.20 -16.40 3.61
N ASP A 175 0.76 -16.66 4.84
CA ASP A 175 -0.67 -16.80 5.18
C ASP A 175 -1.42 -15.49 4.97
N ASP A 176 -0.88 -14.36 5.45
CA ASP A 176 -1.48 -13.03 5.27
C ASP A 176 -1.61 -12.70 3.78
N LEU A 177 -0.59 -13.06 2.98
CA LEU A 177 -0.62 -12.88 1.52
C LEU A 177 -1.73 -13.73 0.90
N ASN A 178 -1.82 -15.02 1.23
CA ASN A 178 -2.84 -15.90 0.64
C ASN A 178 -4.26 -15.52 1.06
N ASP A 179 -4.45 -15.09 2.31
CA ASP A 179 -5.70 -14.50 2.79
C ASP A 179 -6.07 -13.25 1.99
N PHE A 180 -5.09 -12.40 1.67
CA PHE A 180 -5.30 -11.22 0.83
C PHE A 180 -5.66 -11.62 -0.61
N LEU A 181 -4.90 -12.51 -1.24
CA LEU A 181 -5.15 -12.97 -2.62
C LEU A 181 -6.53 -13.61 -2.78
N SER A 182 -6.92 -14.46 -1.84
CA SER A 182 -8.22 -15.14 -1.83
C SER A 182 -9.39 -14.15 -1.82
N LYS A 183 -9.33 -13.08 -1.01
CA LYS A 183 -10.35 -12.02 -0.98
C LYS A 183 -10.48 -11.24 -2.30
N HIS A 184 -9.48 -11.32 -3.16
CA HIS A 184 -9.42 -10.61 -4.44
C HIS A 184 -9.62 -11.51 -5.65
N ASP A 185 -10.07 -12.75 -5.43
CA ASP A 185 -10.24 -13.79 -6.45
C ASP A 185 -8.93 -14.09 -7.21
N LEU A 186 -7.78 -13.95 -6.53
CA LEU A 186 -6.47 -14.22 -7.09
C LEU A 186 -5.98 -15.61 -6.69
N PRO A 187 -5.24 -16.31 -7.58
CA PRO A 187 -4.68 -17.62 -7.25
C PRO A 187 -3.79 -17.57 -6.03
N GLU A 188 -3.94 -18.56 -5.17
CA GLU A 188 -3.08 -18.74 -3.99
C GLU A 188 -1.61 -18.86 -4.40
N PHE A 189 -0.73 -18.25 -3.60
CA PHE A 189 0.70 -18.35 -3.76
C PHE A 189 1.25 -19.48 -2.87
N GLN A 190 1.78 -20.52 -3.49
CA GLN A 190 2.44 -21.61 -2.78
C GLN A 190 3.76 -21.10 -2.19
N CYS A 191 3.79 -20.88 -0.88
CA CYS A 191 4.99 -20.48 -0.16
C CYS A 191 5.20 -21.28 1.12
N ASN A 192 6.46 -21.41 1.53
CA ASN A 192 6.83 -21.96 2.83
C ASN A 192 7.01 -20.79 3.82
N SER A 193 6.18 -20.76 4.87
CA SER A 193 6.16 -19.71 5.88
C SER A 193 7.48 -19.53 6.65
N GLU A 194 8.34 -20.56 6.72
CA GLU A 194 9.65 -20.47 7.38
C GLU A 194 10.69 -19.73 6.53
N THR A 195 10.57 -19.81 5.21
CA THR A 195 11.53 -19.23 4.26
C THR A 195 11.00 -17.99 3.56
N PHE A 196 9.71 -17.70 3.70
CA PHE A 196 9.06 -16.58 3.03
C PHE A 196 9.64 -15.25 3.48
N THR A 197 10.07 -14.43 2.52
CA THR A 197 10.70 -13.14 2.77
C THR A 197 9.85 -11.97 2.28
N ILE A 198 10.19 -10.75 2.72
CA ILE A 198 9.60 -9.52 2.17
C ILE A 198 9.86 -9.38 0.67
N GLY A 199 10.99 -9.92 0.16
CA GLY A 199 11.31 -9.94 -1.26
C GLY A 199 10.34 -10.79 -2.07
N ASP A 200 9.94 -11.94 -1.52
CA ASP A 200 8.94 -12.83 -2.16
C ASP A 200 7.57 -12.15 -2.24
N LEU A 201 7.16 -11.50 -1.15
CA LEU A 201 5.94 -10.69 -1.13
C LEU A 201 5.99 -9.58 -2.20
N ARG A 202 7.07 -8.79 -2.22
CA ARG A 202 7.26 -7.70 -3.18
C ARG A 202 7.16 -8.20 -4.60
N LYS A 203 7.86 -9.29 -4.92
CA LYS A 203 7.85 -9.91 -6.25
C LYS A 203 6.43 -10.36 -6.63
N LYS A 204 5.69 -10.96 -5.70
CA LYS A 204 4.33 -11.43 -5.99
C LYS A 204 3.37 -10.28 -6.26
N ILE A 205 3.42 -9.21 -5.47
CA ILE A 205 2.60 -8.01 -5.71
C ILE A 205 3.00 -7.33 -7.02
N GLU A 206 4.30 -7.30 -7.32
CA GLU A 206 4.80 -6.82 -8.62
C GLU A 206 4.19 -7.61 -9.78
N GLU A 207 4.26 -8.94 -9.75
CA GLU A 207 3.68 -9.82 -10.78
C GLU A 207 2.20 -9.52 -11.03
N ILE A 208 1.41 -9.37 -9.96
CA ILE A 208 0.00 -9.03 -10.05
C ILE A 208 -0.18 -7.67 -10.72
N ASN A 209 0.57 -6.67 -10.27
CA ASN A 209 0.45 -5.31 -10.73
C ASN A 209 0.94 -5.09 -12.17
N LEU A 210 1.83 -5.95 -12.70
CA LEU A 210 2.35 -5.82 -14.08
C LEU A 210 1.23 -5.74 -15.12
N HIS A 211 0.10 -6.38 -14.88
CA HIS A 211 -1.06 -6.37 -15.78
C HIS A 211 -1.86 -5.06 -15.75
N TYR A 212 -1.52 -4.13 -14.85
CA TYR A 212 -2.30 -2.91 -14.57
C TYR A 212 -1.48 -1.60 -14.69
N ARG A 213 -0.19 -1.69 -15.04
CA ARG A 213 0.72 -0.54 -15.18
C ARG A 213 0.60 0.16 -16.53
#